data_AF-A0A931M8L5-F1
#
_entry.id   AF-A0A931M8L5-F1
#
_cell.length_a   1.000
_cell.length_b   1.000
_cell.length_c   1.000
_cell.angle_alpha   90.00
_cell.angle_beta   90.00
_cell.angle_gamma   90.00
#
_symmetry.space_group_name_H-M   'P 1'
#
loop_
_entity.id
_entity.type
_entity.pdbx_description
1 polymer ?
#
loop_
_entity_poly.entity_id
_entity_poly.type
_entity_poly.pdbx_seq_one_letter_code
_entity_poly.pdbx_strand_id
1 'polypeptide(L)'
;MPVDDKVVLRFTDGKLLKGYLKEFSQESPEISFKKLDGKKTQTIPVLKLKAIFFVKTFEGNSKHKEKKIYGIRRSEGKKIFVKFKDDEYMVGYLQGNVPWNKGFFLSKPDKGKEGFFLVPVDEDSNNIKVFVVYSSVKDITAIP
;
A
#
# COMPACT_ATOMS: atom_id res chain seq x y z
N MET A 1 -14.57 10.80 18.00
CA MET A 1 -13.15 10.39 18.08
C MET A 1 -12.69 10.09 16.66
N PRO A 2 -11.56 10.60 16.17
CA PRO A 2 -11.04 10.12 14.90
C PRO A 2 -10.78 8.62 15.06
N VAL A 3 -11.39 7.81 14.19
CA VAL A 3 -11.18 6.38 14.17
C VAL A 3 -9.80 6.18 13.57
N ASP A 4 -8.83 5.71 14.37
CA ASP A 4 -7.50 5.42 13.83
C ASP A 4 -7.60 4.36 12.73
N ASP A 5 -6.88 4.56 11.63
CA ASP A 5 -6.85 3.59 10.54
C ASP A 5 -6.22 2.27 11.02
N LYS A 6 -6.96 1.16 10.89
CA LYS A 6 -6.41 -0.19 11.11
C LYS A 6 -5.49 -0.52 9.96
N VAL A 7 -4.24 -0.82 10.29
CA VAL A 7 -3.23 -1.14 9.28
C VAL A 7 -2.46 -2.40 9.61
N VAL A 8 -2.02 -3.07 8.55
CA VAL A 8 -0.99 -4.09 8.59
C VAL A 8 0.24 -3.53 7.87
N LEU A 9 1.33 -3.35 8.61
CA LEU A 9 2.62 -2.97 8.07
C LEU A 9 3.33 -4.22 7.58
N ARG A 10 3.78 -4.22 6.32
CA ARG A 10 4.66 -5.25 5.78
C ARG A 10 6.05 -4.68 5.59
N PHE A 11 7.04 -5.31 6.21
CA PHE A 11 8.43 -4.93 6.13
C PHE A 11 9.11 -5.59 4.93
N THR A 12 10.20 -4.99 4.46
CA THR A 12 11.03 -5.54 3.38
C THR A 12 11.71 -6.85 3.76
N ASP A 13 11.88 -7.12 5.07
CA ASP A 13 12.41 -8.38 5.61
C ASP A 13 11.34 -9.47 5.78
N GLY A 14 10.11 -9.22 5.32
CA GLY A 14 8.99 -10.15 5.41
C GLY A 14 8.21 -10.10 6.71
N LYS A 15 8.65 -9.35 7.73
CA LYS A 15 7.89 -9.21 8.98
C LYS A 15 6.57 -8.44 8.78
N LEU A 16 5.59 -8.75 9.62
CA LEU A 16 4.28 -8.10 9.64
C LEU A 16 3.97 -7.54 11.03
N LEU A 17 3.47 -6.30 11.10
CA LEU A 17 2.93 -5.71 12.32
C LEU A 17 1.50 -5.25 12.10
N LYS A 18 0.61 -5.57 13.04
CA LYS A 18 -0.80 -5.14 13.03
C LYS A 18 -1.03 -4.08 14.09
N GLY A 19 -1.79 -3.05 13.76
CA GLY A 19 -2.08 -1.97 14.68
C GLY A 19 -2.76 -0.80 14.01
N TYR A 20 -2.49 0.39 14.53
CA TYR A 20 -3.19 1.61 14.20
C TYR A 20 -2.20 2.67 13.72
N LEU A 21 -2.53 3.32 12.61
CA LEU A 21 -1.77 4.44 12.07
C LEU A 21 -2.23 5.73 12.76
N LYS A 22 -1.30 6.45 13.39
CA LYS A 22 -1.60 7.68 14.15
C LYS A 22 -1.34 8.93 13.33
N GLU A 23 -0.19 8.99 12.70
CA GLU A 23 0.22 10.10 11.84
C GLU A 23 0.94 9.53 10.62
N PHE A 24 0.53 10.00 9.45
CA PHE A 24 1.04 9.54 8.17
C PHE A 24 0.93 10.64 7.11
N SER A 25 2.02 10.84 6.38
CA SER A 25 2.06 11.64 5.15
C SER A 25 2.83 10.87 4.09
N GLN A 26 2.42 11.01 2.83
CA GLN A 26 3.14 10.41 1.69
C GLN A 26 4.56 10.98 1.51
N GLU A 27 4.81 12.16 2.06
CA GLU A 27 6.07 12.92 1.95
C GLU A 27 6.97 12.73 3.19
N SER A 28 6.45 12.10 4.25
CA SER A 28 7.21 11.87 5.47
C SER A 28 8.05 10.59 5.35
N PRO A 29 9.36 10.63 5.71
CA PRO A 29 10.21 9.44 5.72
C PRO A 29 9.85 8.47 6.87
N GLU A 30 8.98 8.89 7.79
CA GLU A 30 8.60 8.14 8.98
C GLU A 30 7.08 8.15 9.21
N ILE A 31 6.60 7.11 9.88
CA ILE A 31 5.20 6.96 10.28
C ILE A 31 5.09 6.77 11.79
N SER A 32 3.99 7.25 12.37
CA SER A 32 3.63 7.04 13.77
C SER A 32 2.66 5.86 13.87
N PHE A 33 3.11 4.75 14.45
CA PHE A 33 2.36 3.49 14.49
C PHE A 33 2.17 3.01 15.93
N LYS A 34 0.94 2.63 16.26
CA LYS A 34 0.61 2.00 17.55
C LYS A 34 0.26 0.54 17.33
N LYS A 35 1.07 -0.37 17.85
CA LYS A 35 0.85 -1.83 17.75
C LYS A 35 -0.46 -2.23 18.46
N LEU A 36 -1.12 -3.28 17.97
CA LEU A 36 -2.42 -3.76 18.49
C LEU A 36 -2.39 -4.09 19.99
N ASP A 37 -1.31 -4.71 20.47
CA ASP A 37 -1.06 -5.08 21.86
C ASP A 37 -0.25 -4.02 22.64
N GLY A 38 0.13 -2.93 21.96
CA GLY A 38 1.07 -1.93 22.47
C GLY A 38 0.37 -0.74 23.12
N LYS A 39 0.84 -0.37 24.31
CA LYS A 39 0.45 0.91 24.93
C LYS A 39 1.18 2.10 24.31
N LYS A 40 2.38 1.89 23.75
CA LYS A 40 3.24 2.95 23.20
C LYS A 40 3.11 3.04 21.68
N THR A 41 3.15 4.26 21.19
CA THR A 41 3.34 4.58 19.78
C THR A 41 4.83 4.52 19.45
N GLN A 42 5.17 3.97 18.30
CA GLN A 42 6.53 3.86 17.79
C GLN A 42 6.65 4.54 16.42
N THR A 43 7.79 5.17 16.19
CA THR A 43 8.14 5.73 14.89
C THR A 43 8.80 4.67 14.02
N ILE A 44 8.33 4.52 12.79
CA ILE A 44 8.83 3.51 11.84
C ILE A 44 9.29 4.21 10.56
N PRO A 45 10.55 4.02 10.12
CA PRO A 45 11.00 4.52 8.83
C PRO A 45 10.27 3.84 7.67
N VAL A 46 9.73 4.64 6.75
CA VAL A 46 8.98 4.15 5.57
C VAL A 46 9.86 3.29 4.67
N LEU A 47 11.15 3.60 4.56
CA LEU A 47 12.11 2.82 3.76
C LEU A 47 12.29 1.36 4.24
N LYS A 48 11.91 1.03 5.48
CA LYS A 48 11.91 -0.36 5.98
C LYS A 48 10.65 -1.13 5.59
N LEU A 49 9.65 -0.43 5.05
CA LEU A 49 8.36 -1.01 4.68
C LEU A 49 8.32 -1.37 3.21
N LYS A 50 7.69 -2.51 2.94
CA LYS A 50 7.20 -2.89 1.62
C LYS A 50 5.95 -2.11 1.26
N ALA A 51 4.98 -2.14 2.17
CA ALA A 51 3.68 -1.51 1.98
C ALA A 51 2.94 -1.38 3.32
N ILE A 52 1.97 -0.47 3.37
CA ILE A 52 1.01 -0.29 4.46
C ILE A 52 -0.36 -0.70 3.93
N PHE A 53 -0.92 -1.77 4.47
CA PHE A 53 -2.24 -2.28 4.08
C PHE A 53 -3.29 -1.72 5.03
N PHE A 54 -4.22 -0.91 4.53
CA PHE A 54 -5.35 -0.41 5.28
C PHE A 54 -6.46 -1.46 5.24
N VAL A 55 -6.85 -1.98 6.40
CA VAL A 55 -7.68 -3.18 6.50
C VAL A 55 -9.01 -2.92 7.20
N LYS A 56 -10.06 -3.65 6.81
CA LYS A 56 -11.36 -3.61 7.48
C LYS A 56 -11.27 -4.26 8.88
N THR A 57 -10.61 -5.43 8.95
CA THR A 57 -10.38 -6.21 10.18
C THR A 57 -8.93 -6.72 10.28
N PHE A 58 -8.47 -7.10 11.47
CA PHE A 58 -7.11 -7.65 11.65
C PHE A 58 -7.04 -9.15 11.37
N GLU A 59 -8.16 -9.85 11.51
CA GLU A 59 -8.34 -11.27 11.28
C GLU A 59 -8.39 -11.56 9.77
N GLY A 60 -9.06 -10.68 9.01
CA GLY A 60 -9.35 -10.90 7.60
C GLY A 60 -10.18 -12.17 7.37
N ASN A 61 -10.13 -12.68 6.13
CA ASN A 61 -10.70 -13.97 5.79
C ASN A 61 -9.62 -14.83 5.12
N SER A 62 -9.10 -15.82 5.83
CA SER A 62 -8.04 -16.71 5.33
C SER A 62 -8.47 -17.62 4.17
N LYS A 63 -9.78 -17.80 4.00
CA LYS A 63 -10.35 -18.58 2.87
C LYS A 63 -10.59 -17.72 1.64
N HIS A 64 -10.50 -16.40 1.76
CA HIS A 64 -10.72 -15.49 0.63
C HIS A 64 -9.57 -15.57 -0.37
N LYS A 65 -9.89 -15.87 -1.62
CA LYS A 65 -8.93 -15.83 -2.72
C LYS A 65 -9.11 -14.51 -3.44
N GLU A 66 -8.11 -13.64 -3.32
CA GLU A 66 -8.17 -12.29 -3.90
C GLU A 66 -8.33 -12.36 -5.41
N LYS A 67 -9.35 -11.68 -5.93
CA LYS A 67 -9.55 -11.53 -7.38
C LYS A 67 -8.42 -10.67 -7.95
N LYS A 68 -7.84 -11.08 -9.08
CA LYS A 68 -6.78 -10.33 -9.80
C LYS A 68 -7.24 -9.84 -11.18
N ILE A 69 -8.55 -9.67 -11.33
CA ILE A 69 -9.19 -9.29 -12.58
C ILE A 69 -9.74 -7.88 -12.42
N TYR A 70 -9.40 -7.00 -13.35
CA TYR A 70 -9.95 -5.64 -13.37
C TYR A 70 -11.43 -5.71 -13.71
N GLY A 71 -12.27 -5.20 -12.81
CA GLY A 71 -13.70 -5.04 -13.07
C GLY A 71 -14.00 -3.80 -13.91
N ILE A 72 -15.27 -3.63 -14.29
CA ILE A 72 -15.80 -2.42 -14.93
C ILE A 72 -16.01 -1.34 -13.84
N ARG A 73 -14.93 -0.91 -13.19
CA ARG A 73 -14.97 0.27 -12.32
C ARG A 73 -14.54 1.47 -13.13
N ARG A 74 -15.51 2.25 -13.61
CA ARG A 74 -15.26 3.47 -14.40
C ARG A 74 -14.64 4.61 -13.57
N SER A 75 -14.60 4.51 -12.25
CA SER A 75 -14.37 5.65 -11.36
C SER A 75 -13.07 5.65 -10.53
N GLU A 76 -12.25 4.58 -10.52
CA GLU A 76 -11.17 4.45 -9.52
C GLU A 76 -9.74 4.82 -9.98
N GLY A 77 -9.58 5.51 -11.10
CA GLY A 77 -8.27 5.97 -11.56
C GLY A 77 -7.56 4.95 -12.48
N LYS A 78 -6.25 5.15 -12.73
CA LYS A 78 -5.52 4.34 -13.71
C LYS A 78 -5.29 2.91 -13.22
N LYS A 79 -5.58 1.92 -14.05
CA LYS A 79 -5.25 0.51 -13.77
C LYS A 79 -3.74 0.35 -13.74
N ILE A 80 -3.23 -0.28 -12.69
CA ILE A 80 -1.81 -0.55 -12.53
C ILE A 80 -1.56 -1.98 -12.08
N PHE A 81 -0.48 -2.54 -12.60
CA PHE A 81 0.17 -3.74 -12.10
C PHE A 81 1.46 -3.32 -11.41
N VAL A 82 1.69 -3.84 -10.21
CA VAL A 82 2.89 -3.56 -9.40
C VAL A 82 3.58 -4.89 -9.11
N LYS A 83 4.85 -4.99 -9.47
CA LYS A 83 5.74 -6.09 -9.08
C LYS A 83 6.72 -5.60 -8.02
N PHE A 84 6.81 -6.33 -6.93
CA PHE A 84 7.72 -6.04 -5.84
C PHE A 84 9.09 -6.72 -6.04
N LYS A 85 10.10 -6.27 -5.28
CA LYS A 85 11.45 -6.85 -5.32
C LYS A 85 11.53 -8.29 -4.80
N ASP A 86 10.56 -8.71 -3.99
CA ASP A 86 10.39 -10.10 -3.53
C ASP A 86 9.52 -10.95 -4.47
N ASP A 87 9.33 -10.49 -5.71
CA ASP A 87 8.58 -11.14 -6.79
C ASP A 87 7.07 -11.35 -6.54
N GLU A 88 6.54 -10.90 -5.40
CA GLU A 88 5.09 -10.74 -5.24
C GLU A 88 4.57 -9.64 -6.18
N TYR A 89 3.27 -9.67 -6.47
CA TYR A 89 2.62 -8.66 -7.30
C TYR A 89 1.23 -8.28 -6.80
N MET A 90 0.81 -7.08 -7.19
CA MET A 90 -0.51 -6.54 -6.90
C MET A 90 -1.10 -5.89 -8.15
N VAL A 91 -2.42 -5.99 -8.29
CA VAL A 91 -3.19 -5.29 -9.31
C VAL A 91 -4.23 -4.43 -8.62
N GLY A 92 -4.42 -3.23 -9.15
CA GLY A 92 -5.34 -2.28 -8.56
C GLY A 92 -5.43 -0.99 -9.37
N TYR A 93 -6.07 -0.01 -8.76
CA TYR A 93 -6.24 1.30 -9.34
C TYR A 93 -5.38 2.31 -8.56
N LEU A 94 -4.64 3.13 -9.29
CA LEU A 94 -3.82 4.20 -8.73
C LEU A 94 -4.72 5.33 -8.21
N GLN A 95 -4.59 5.68 -6.93
CA GLN A 95 -5.28 6.83 -6.36
C GLN A 95 -4.42 8.09 -6.51
N GLY A 96 -4.90 9.03 -7.33
CA GLY A 96 -4.23 10.30 -7.61
C GLY A 96 -3.49 10.30 -8.94
N ASN A 97 -2.57 11.27 -9.10
CA ASN A 97 -1.80 11.43 -10.32
C ASN A 97 -0.73 10.37 -10.46
N VAL A 98 -0.36 10.04 -11.70
CA VAL A 98 0.77 9.17 -12.01
C VAL A 98 2.06 9.84 -11.53
N PRO A 99 2.79 9.25 -10.57
CA PRO A 99 3.98 9.85 -10.00
C PRO A 99 5.27 9.54 -10.79
N TRP A 100 5.19 8.78 -11.89
CA TRP A 100 6.33 8.47 -12.76
C TRP A 100 6.23 9.21 -14.10
N ASN A 101 7.32 9.86 -14.51
CA ASN A 101 7.38 10.70 -15.70
C ASN A 101 7.59 9.91 -17.01
N LYS A 102 8.10 8.67 -16.95
CA LYS A 102 8.29 7.81 -18.13
C LYS A 102 7.80 6.40 -17.88
N GLY A 103 7.22 5.81 -18.91
CA GLY A 103 6.58 4.48 -18.87
C GLY A 103 7.55 3.34 -18.56
N PHE A 104 6.95 2.23 -18.12
CA PHE A 104 7.53 0.90 -17.88
C PHE A 104 8.66 0.77 -16.87
N PHE A 105 9.32 1.86 -16.44
CA PHE A 105 10.40 1.81 -15.48
C PHE A 105 10.31 3.01 -14.55
N LEU A 106 10.47 2.76 -13.24
CA LEU A 106 10.56 3.79 -12.20
C LEU A 106 11.78 4.68 -12.44
N SER A 107 11.69 5.58 -13.41
CA SER A 107 12.52 6.77 -13.47
C SER A 107 12.09 7.59 -12.25
N LYS A 108 12.99 7.70 -11.26
CA LYS A 108 12.85 8.32 -9.94
C LYS A 108 11.48 8.96 -9.66
N PRO A 109 10.74 8.53 -8.61
CA PRO A 109 9.43 9.09 -8.31
C PRO A 109 9.53 10.60 -8.25
N ASP A 110 8.66 11.26 -9.01
CA ASP A 110 8.63 12.70 -9.08
C ASP A 110 8.17 13.21 -7.70
N LYS A 111 8.95 14.11 -7.11
CA LYS A 111 8.50 15.03 -6.04
C LYS A 111 8.34 14.43 -4.63
N GLY A 112 9.44 14.05 -3.98
CA GLY A 112 9.54 14.01 -2.51
C GLY A 112 8.61 13.05 -1.75
N LYS A 113 7.90 12.16 -2.47
CA LYS A 113 7.01 11.16 -1.88
C LYS A 113 7.72 9.82 -1.71
N GLU A 114 7.44 9.15 -0.61
CA GLU A 114 7.96 7.82 -0.29
C GLU A 114 7.17 6.68 -0.95
N GLY A 115 5.99 6.97 -1.50
CA GLY A 115 5.12 5.96 -2.10
C GLY A 115 3.86 6.53 -2.75
N PHE A 116 2.92 5.64 -3.06
CA PHE A 116 1.62 5.96 -3.65
C PHE A 116 0.52 5.04 -3.13
N PHE A 117 -0.74 5.45 -3.29
CA PHE A 117 -1.89 4.62 -2.93
C PHE A 117 -2.39 3.79 -4.11
N LEU A 118 -2.64 2.52 -3.84
CA LEU A 118 -3.26 1.54 -4.72
C LEU A 118 -4.52 1.00 -4.06
N VAL A 119 -5.65 1.01 -4.78
CA VAL A 119 -6.89 0.35 -4.37
C VAL A 119 -6.95 -1.03 -5.04
N PRO A 120 -6.96 -2.15 -4.30
CA PRO A 120 -7.03 -3.48 -4.90
C PRO A 120 -8.28 -3.65 -5.76
N VAL A 121 -8.18 -4.43 -6.85
CA VAL A 121 -9.32 -4.67 -7.75
C VAL A 121 -10.50 -5.38 -7.07
N ASP A 122 -10.20 -6.15 -6.02
CA ASP A 122 -11.17 -6.97 -5.30
C ASP A 122 -11.86 -6.20 -4.17
N GLU A 123 -13.13 -5.81 -4.37
CA GLU A 123 -13.97 -5.10 -3.38
C GLU A 123 -14.18 -5.92 -2.10
N ASP A 124 -14.25 -7.23 -2.26
CA ASP A 124 -14.51 -8.19 -1.20
C ASP A 124 -13.26 -8.40 -0.33
N SER A 125 -12.10 -7.93 -0.80
CA SER A 125 -10.85 -8.00 -0.05
C SER A 125 -10.96 -7.29 1.29
N ASN A 126 -10.21 -7.79 2.27
CA ASN A 126 -10.04 -7.11 3.55
C ASN A 126 -9.24 -5.80 3.40
N ASN A 127 -8.46 -5.66 2.32
CA ASN A 127 -7.67 -4.48 2.02
C ASN A 127 -8.56 -3.40 1.39
N ILE A 128 -8.70 -2.27 2.07
CA ILE A 128 -9.44 -1.08 1.59
C ILE A 128 -8.57 -0.33 0.58
N LYS A 129 -7.32 -0.06 0.94
CA LYS A 129 -6.29 0.55 0.10
C LYS A 129 -4.92 0.16 0.62
N VAL A 130 -3.90 0.33 -0.21
CA VAL A 130 -2.52 -0.01 0.12
C VAL A 130 -1.62 1.15 -0.24
N PHE A 131 -0.85 1.65 0.72
CA PHE A 131 0.26 2.55 0.43
C PHE A 131 1.49 1.72 0.06
N VAL A 132 1.89 1.78 -1.20
CA VAL A 132 3.02 1.06 -1.76
C VAL A 132 4.26 1.93 -1.68
N VAL A 133 5.33 1.42 -1.05
CA VAL A 133 6.60 2.15 -0.89
C VAL A 133 7.46 1.98 -2.15
N TYR A 134 7.93 3.09 -2.72
CA TYR A 134 8.69 3.05 -3.99
C TYR A 134 9.93 2.19 -3.92
N SER A 135 10.67 2.26 -2.80
CA SER A 135 11.92 1.51 -2.62
C SER A 135 11.73 -0.01 -2.71
N SER A 136 10.51 -0.50 -2.53
CA SER A 136 10.16 -1.92 -2.55
C SER A 136 9.60 -2.41 -3.90
N VAL A 137 9.35 -1.48 -4.83
CA VAL A 137 8.83 -1.79 -6.16
C VAL A 137 10.00 -2.15 -7.09
N LYS A 138 9.80 -3.21 -7.88
CA LYS A 138 10.70 -3.65 -8.95
C LYS A 138 10.22 -3.13 -10.29
N ASP A 139 8.91 -3.20 -10.54
CA ASP A 139 8.28 -2.76 -11.78
C ASP A 139 6.85 -2.26 -11.53
N ILE A 140 6.41 -1.29 -12.33
CA ILE A 140 5.06 -0.77 -12.34
C ILE A 140 4.60 -0.53 -13.78
N THR A 141 3.46 -1.11 -14.14
CA THR A 141 2.89 -1.00 -15.48
C THR A 141 1.49 -0.42 -15.40
N ALA A 142 1.25 0.68 -16.12
CA ALA A 142 -0.10 1.16 -16.35
C ALA A 142 -0.76 0.32 -17.43
N ILE A 143 -1.93 -0.22 -17.13
CA ILE A 143 -2.68 -1.07 -18.07
C ILE A 143 -3.70 -0.20 -18.80
N PRO A 144 -3.80 -0.31 -20.14
CA PRO A 144 -4.81 0.39 -20.93
C PRO A 144 -6.28 0.19 -20.49
#